data_AF-A0A7X7A3H3-F1
#
_entry.id   AF-A0A7X7A3H3-F1
#
_cell.length_a   1.000
_cell.length_b   1.000
_cell.length_c   1.000
_cell.angle_alpha   90.00
_cell.angle_beta   90.00
_cell.angle_gamma   90.00
#
_symmetry.space_group_name_H-M   'P 1'
#
loop_
_entity.id
_entity.type
_entity.pdbx_description
1 polymer ?
#
loop_
_entity_poly.entity_id
_entity_poly.type
_entity_poly.pdbx_seq_one_letter_code
_entity_poly.pdbx_strand_id
1 'polypeptide(L)'
;MKQVEIYCHNTRSKHTYPLGTSLLEISSDLNIKLKNTVCGAFVNNQVRELSFCVVKPKNIEFFDVSHPDGIRLYVRSLIFVLYAAVKEVFPYVTLRVPRGISNGYFCELAGFGREITDRDIELLKNKMHQLIEKDIPFIKKNLPTPDAIDHL
;
A
#
# COMPACT_ATOMS: atom_id res chain seq x y z
N MET A 1 -17.69 20.41 15.74
CA MET A 1 -16.60 19.46 15.44
C MET A 1 -15.32 20.23 15.21
N LYS A 2 -14.16 19.77 15.70
CA LYS A 2 -12.87 20.40 15.38
C LYS A 2 -12.57 20.16 13.90
N GLN A 3 -12.00 21.16 13.23
CA GLN A 3 -11.65 21.11 11.81
C GLN A 3 -10.15 21.39 11.60
N VAL A 4 -9.63 20.98 10.45
CA VAL A 4 -8.25 21.17 10.04
C VAL A 4 -8.18 21.70 8.61
N GLU A 5 -7.39 22.75 8.40
CA GLU A 5 -7.13 23.31 7.06
C GLU A 5 -5.98 22.54 6.38
N ILE A 6 -6.17 22.17 5.12
CA ILE A 6 -5.12 21.66 4.24
C ILE A 6 -4.90 22.61 3.06
N TYR A 7 -3.71 22.60 2.49
CA TYR A 7 -3.46 23.13 1.15
C TYR A 7 -3.24 21.96 0.20
N CYS A 8 -4.04 21.86 -0.86
CA CYS A 8 -3.90 20.82 -1.87
C CYS A 8 -3.18 21.39 -3.10
N HIS A 9 -2.01 20.85 -3.43
CA HIS A 9 -1.23 21.27 -4.59
C HIS A 9 -1.91 20.92 -5.92
N ASN A 10 -2.65 19.79 -5.97
CA ASN A 10 -3.36 19.36 -7.18
C ASN A 10 -4.48 20.33 -7.57
N THR A 11 -5.19 20.91 -6.59
CA THR A 11 -6.26 21.91 -6.82
C THR A 11 -5.77 23.35 -6.69
N ARG A 12 -4.54 23.56 -6.18
CA ARG A 12 -3.94 24.86 -5.85
C ARG A 12 -4.78 25.71 -4.89
N SER A 13 -5.51 25.07 -3.98
CA SER A 13 -6.45 25.73 -3.09
C SER A 13 -6.43 25.14 -1.68
N LYS A 14 -6.95 25.92 -0.73
CA LYS A 14 -7.12 25.51 0.66
C LYS A 14 -8.50 24.89 0.87
N HIS A 15 -8.56 23.86 1.70
CA HIS A 15 -9.77 23.12 2.01
C HIS A 15 -9.81 22.80 3.50
N THR A 16 -11.00 22.66 4.07
CA THR A 16 -11.16 22.38 5.49
C THR A 16 -11.96 21.11 5.71
N TYR A 17 -11.43 20.21 6.53
CA TYR A 17 -12.04 18.91 6.81
C TYR A 17 -12.17 18.67 8.32
N PRO A 18 -13.10 17.80 8.76
CA PRO A 18 -13.10 17.27 10.12
C PRO A 18 -11.76 16.62 10.47
N LEU A 19 -11.32 16.76 11.73
CA LEU A 19 -10.15 16.03 12.20
C LEU A 19 -10.34 14.52 12.01
N GLY A 20 -9.32 13.86 11.48
CA GLY A 20 -9.36 12.41 11.25
C GLY A 20 -9.77 12.01 9.83
N THR A 21 -10.18 12.96 8.98
CA THR A 21 -10.48 12.67 7.56
C THR A 21 -9.23 12.11 6.88
N SER A 22 -9.39 10.98 6.19
CA SER A 22 -8.34 10.28 5.48
C SER A 22 -8.00 10.95 4.15
N LEU A 23 -6.78 10.70 3.66
CA LEU A 23 -6.38 11.12 2.32
C LEU A 23 -7.27 10.51 1.22
N LEU A 24 -7.77 9.28 1.43
CA LEU A 24 -8.72 8.64 0.52
C LEU A 24 -9.99 9.49 0.38
N GLU A 25 -10.64 9.81 1.50
CA GLU A 25 -11.86 10.63 1.53
C GLU A 25 -11.62 12.01 0.92
N ILE A 26 -10.50 12.66 1.27
CA ILE A 26 -10.11 13.97 0.70
C ILE A 26 -9.92 13.87 -0.82
N SER A 27 -9.28 12.81 -1.31
CA SER A 27 -9.06 12.63 -2.76
C SER A 27 -10.36 12.45 -3.53
N SER A 28 -11.33 11.76 -2.92
CA SER A 28 -12.66 11.54 -3.48
C SER A 28 -13.49 12.83 -3.45
N ASP A 29 -13.51 13.56 -2.33
CA ASP A 29 -14.24 14.82 -2.18
C ASP A 29 -13.75 15.89 -3.17
N LEU A 30 -12.43 16.03 -3.30
CA LEU A 30 -11.82 16.96 -4.26
C LEU A 30 -11.86 16.47 -5.71
N ASN A 31 -12.38 15.27 -5.97
CA ASN A 31 -12.43 14.63 -7.28
C ASN A 31 -11.06 14.70 -8.00
N ILE A 32 -10.00 14.27 -7.31
CA ILE A 32 -8.64 14.34 -7.83
C ILE A 32 -8.51 13.42 -9.04
N LYS A 33 -8.23 14.01 -10.21
CA LYS A 33 -8.02 13.27 -11.47
C LYS A 33 -6.55 13.32 -11.86
N LEU A 34 -5.94 12.15 -11.88
CA LEU A 34 -4.59 11.92 -12.41
C LEU A 34 -4.68 11.02 -13.64
N LYS A 35 -3.53 10.68 -14.23
CA LYS A 35 -3.48 9.80 -15.41
C LYS A 35 -3.96 8.38 -15.09
N ASN A 36 -3.66 7.92 -13.88
CA ASN A 36 -4.08 6.65 -13.32
C ASN A 36 -4.76 6.88 -11.96
N THR A 37 -5.26 5.81 -11.35
CA THR A 37 -5.83 5.85 -10.01
C THR A 37 -4.82 6.40 -9.00
N VAL A 38 -5.28 7.32 -8.15
CA VAL A 38 -4.51 7.86 -7.03
C VAL A 38 -4.04 6.69 -6.17
N CYS A 39 -2.74 6.63 -5.87
CA CYS A 39 -2.18 5.55 -5.04
C CYS A 39 -1.66 6.05 -3.70
N GLY A 40 -1.33 7.34 -3.58
CA GLY A 40 -0.85 7.94 -2.34
C GLY A 40 -0.77 9.46 -2.44
N ALA A 41 -0.22 10.09 -1.39
CA ALA A 41 0.05 11.52 -1.41
C ALA A 41 1.35 11.87 -0.68
N PHE A 42 1.95 12.99 -1.07
CA PHE A 42 2.93 13.69 -0.25
C PHE A 42 2.20 14.53 0.79
N VAL A 43 2.52 14.32 2.06
CA VAL A 43 2.03 15.11 3.19
C VAL A 43 3.24 15.81 3.80
N ASN A 44 3.35 17.12 3.59
CA ASN A 44 4.56 17.90 3.89
C ASN A 44 5.83 17.22 3.33
N ASN A 45 5.81 16.90 2.02
CA ASN A 45 6.92 16.27 1.29
C ASN A 45 7.27 14.83 1.73
N GLN A 46 6.46 14.20 2.58
CA GLN A 46 6.64 12.80 2.95
C GLN A 46 5.55 11.93 2.35
N VAL A 47 5.94 10.81 1.74
CA VAL A 47 5.01 9.82 1.20
C VAL A 47 4.11 9.26 2.31
N ARG A 48 2.80 9.24 2.04
CA ARG A 48 1.77 8.65 2.89
C ARG A 48 0.79 7.82 2.08
N GLU A 49 0.33 6.74 2.69
CA GLU A 49 -0.77 5.91 2.22
C GLU A 49 -2.12 6.63 2.32
N LEU A 50 -3.11 6.22 1.52
CA LEU A 50 -4.41 6.89 1.47
C LEU A 50 -5.24 6.74 2.76
N SER A 51 -4.94 5.74 3.60
CA SER A 51 -5.56 5.62 4.93
C SER A 51 -5.00 6.61 5.96
N PHE A 52 -4.01 7.45 5.60
CA PHE A 52 -3.46 8.44 6.52
C PHE A 52 -4.51 9.51 6.85
N CYS A 53 -4.76 9.72 8.13
CA CYS A 53 -5.73 10.70 8.65
C CYS A 53 -5.07 12.04 8.98
N VAL A 54 -5.68 13.14 8.54
CA VAL A 54 -5.18 14.50 8.80
C VAL A 54 -5.72 15.01 10.13
N VAL A 55 -4.81 15.37 11.04
CA VAL A 55 -5.15 15.86 12.41
C VAL A 55 -4.52 17.22 12.74
N LYS A 56 -3.68 17.74 11.85
CA LYS A 56 -3.00 19.04 11.94
C LYS A 56 -2.90 19.63 10.53
N PRO A 57 -2.75 20.95 10.35
CA PRO A 57 -2.64 21.51 9.01
C PRO A 57 -1.48 20.92 8.19
N LYS A 58 -1.73 20.66 6.90
CA LYS A 58 -0.78 20.00 5.98
C LYS A 58 -0.84 20.58 4.58
N ASN A 59 0.30 20.51 3.90
CA ASN A 59 0.39 20.61 2.44
C ASN A 59 0.30 19.19 1.86
N ILE A 60 -0.61 18.99 0.91
CA ILE A 60 -0.94 17.67 0.34
C ILE A 60 -0.80 17.71 -1.18
N GLU A 61 -0.12 16.72 -1.74
CA GLU A 61 -0.03 16.49 -3.19
C GLU A 61 -0.26 15.01 -3.49
N PHE A 62 -1.36 14.70 -4.14
CA PHE A 62 -1.71 13.35 -4.59
C PHE A 62 -0.90 12.96 -5.82
N PHE A 63 -0.50 11.69 -5.87
CA PHE A 63 0.19 11.09 -7.00
C PHE A 63 -0.38 9.72 -7.35
N ASP A 64 -0.09 9.27 -8.56
CA ASP A 64 -0.44 7.96 -9.08
C ASP A 64 0.83 7.14 -9.40
N VAL A 65 0.66 5.98 -10.01
CA VAL A 65 1.77 5.08 -10.37
C VAL A 65 2.73 5.63 -11.44
N SER A 66 2.42 6.77 -12.07
CA SER A 66 3.36 7.43 -12.98
C SER A 66 4.52 8.10 -12.24
N HIS A 67 4.35 8.38 -10.95
CA HIS A 67 5.42 8.89 -10.09
C HIS A 67 6.30 7.74 -9.57
N PRO A 68 7.64 7.93 -9.44
CA PRO A 68 8.53 6.91 -8.87
C PRO A 68 8.13 6.41 -7.47
N ASP A 69 7.60 7.27 -6.61
CA ASP A 69 7.03 6.85 -5.31
C ASP A 69 5.72 6.07 -5.47
N GLY A 70 4.91 6.39 -6.47
CA GLY A 70 3.68 5.69 -6.76
C GLY A 70 3.91 4.25 -7.21
N ILE A 71 4.86 4.03 -8.12
CA ILE A 71 5.21 2.66 -8.53
C ILE A 71 5.83 1.88 -7.36
N ARG A 72 6.63 2.52 -6.50
CA ARG A 72 7.16 1.87 -5.28
C ARG A 72 6.06 1.45 -4.31
N LEU A 73 5.05 2.30 -4.12
CA LEU A 73 3.92 2.02 -3.24
C LEU A 73 3.05 0.89 -3.82
N TYR A 74 2.78 0.92 -5.12
CA TYR A 74 2.04 -0.13 -5.83
C TYR A 74 2.75 -1.48 -5.78
N VAL A 75 4.07 -1.54 -6.02
CA VAL A 75 4.78 -2.82 -5.93
C VAL A 75 4.81 -3.34 -4.48
N ARG A 76 4.88 -2.45 -3.49
CA ARG A 76 4.77 -2.87 -2.08
C ARG A 76 3.43 -3.51 -1.76
N SER A 77 2.32 -3.03 -2.33
CA SER A 77 1.01 -3.69 -2.16
C SER A 77 0.98 -5.07 -2.86
N LEU A 78 1.56 -5.20 -4.05
CA LEU A 78 1.70 -6.50 -4.72
C LEU A 78 2.53 -7.50 -3.92
N ILE A 79 3.59 -7.06 -3.24
CA ILE A 79 4.36 -7.93 -2.34
C ILE A 79 3.51 -8.45 -1.18
N PHE A 80 2.62 -7.61 -0.61
CA PHE A 80 1.69 -8.08 0.42
C PHE A 80 0.68 -9.10 -0.13
N VAL A 81 0.17 -8.91 -1.35
CA VAL A 81 -0.70 -9.89 -2.02
C VAL A 81 0.06 -11.20 -2.23
N LEU A 82 1.31 -11.15 -2.69
CA LEU A 82 2.16 -12.34 -2.84
C LEU A 82 2.39 -13.03 -1.49
N TYR A 83 2.65 -12.27 -0.42
CA TYR A 83 2.81 -12.83 0.93
C TYR A 83 1.56 -13.59 1.37
N ALA A 84 0.38 -12.99 1.23
CA ALA A 84 -0.89 -13.64 1.55
C ALA A 84 -1.12 -14.89 0.69
N ALA A 85 -0.84 -14.82 -0.61
CA ALA A 85 -0.95 -15.96 -1.53
C ALA A 85 -0.03 -17.11 -1.12
N VAL A 86 1.23 -16.83 -0.78
CA VAL A 86 2.18 -17.85 -0.30
C VAL A 86 1.67 -18.50 0.98
N LYS A 87 1.13 -17.71 1.93
CA LYS A 87 0.58 -18.27 3.17
C LYS A 87 -0.66 -19.14 2.96
N GLU A 88 -1.51 -18.82 1.98
CA GLU A 88 -2.67 -19.67 1.65
C GLU A 88 -2.28 -20.95 0.89
N VAL A 89 -1.33 -20.88 -0.04
CA VAL A 89 -0.95 -22.02 -0.90
C VAL A 89 0.08 -22.92 -0.22
N PHE A 90 1.01 -22.33 0.53
CA PHE A 90 2.13 -23.01 1.17
C PHE A 90 2.29 -22.54 2.63
N PRO A 91 1.45 -23.00 3.57
CA PRO A 91 1.38 -22.45 4.93
C PRO A 91 2.69 -22.47 5.71
N TYR A 92 3.52 -23.49 5.50
CA TYR A 92 4.82 -23.68 6.18
C TYR A 92 5.98 -22.90 5.56
N VAL A 93 5.73 -22.23 4.44
CA VAL A 93 6.76 -21.51 3.67
C VAL A 93 6.79 -20.05 4.10
N THR A 94 8.00 -19.48 4.12
CA THR A 94 8.21 -18.07 4.43
C THR A 94 8.70 -17.35 3.19
N LEU A 95 7.91 -16.37 2.73
CA LEU A 95 8.33 -15.45 1.69
C LEU A 95 9.36 -14.46 2.24
N ARG A 96 10.53 -14.40 1.60
CA ARG A 96 11.54 -13.37 1.85
C ARG A 96 11.72 -12.54 0.59
N VAL A 97 11.86 -11.22 0.74
CA VAL A 97 12.10 -10.28 -0.37
C VAL A 97 13.39 -9.51 -0.09
N PRO A 98 14.57 -10.08 -0.42
CA PRO A 98 15.85 -9.55 0.04
C PRO A 98 16.23 -8.24 -0.65
N ARG A 99 16.00 -8.14 -1.96
CA ARG A 99 16.37 -6.95 -2.73
C ARG A 99 15.52 -6.81 -4.00
N GLY A 100 15.26 -5.56 -4.37
CA GLY A 100 14.88 -5.23 -5.74
C GLY A 100 16.05 -5.52 -6.70
N ILE A 101 15.71 -6.00 -7.89
CA ILE A 101 16.60 -6.14 -9.05
C ILE A 101 16.12 -5.16 -10.13
N SER A 102 16.94 -4.88 -11.14
CA SER A 102 16.70 -3.81 -12.16
C SER A 102 15.22 -3.51 -12.45
N ASN A 103 14.48 -4.46 -13.02
CA ASN A 103 13.06 -4.31 -13.39
C ASN A 103 12.11 -5.19 -12.57
N GLY A 104 12.50 -5.60 -11.37
CA GLY A 104 11.70 -6.55 -10.60
C GLY A 104 12.16 -6.77 -9.18
N TYR A 105 11.62 -7.81 -8.55
CA TYR A 105 11.96 -8.18 -7.19
C TYR A 105 12.32 -9.66 -7.17
N PHE A 106 13.47 -9.96 -6.58
CA PHE A 106 13.82 -11.34 -6.29
C PHE A 106 13.15 -11.74 -4.97
N CYS A 107 12.48 -12.88 -4.97
CA CYS A 107 11.81 -13.43 -3.81
C CYS A 107 12.31 -14.85 -3.56
N GLU A 108 12.48 -15.20 -2.29
CA GLU A 108 12.87 -16.53 -1.85
C GLU A 108 11.71 -17.15 -1.06
N LEU A 109 11.40 -18.41 -1.37
CA LEU A 109 10.46 -19.24 -0.62
C LEU A 109 11.23 -20.12 0.36
N ALA A 110 11.56 -19.57 1.53
CA ALA A 110 12.31 -20.28 2.55
C ALA A 110 11.47 -21.42 3.15
N GLY A 111 12.05 -22.61 3.25
CA GLY A 111 11.37 -23.81 3.76
C GLY A 111 10.51 -24.56 2.73
N PHE A 112 10.62 -24.25 1.43
CA PHE A 112 9.85 -24.92 0.37
C PHE A 112 10.20 -26.42 0.21
N GLY A 113 11.41 -26.82 0.57
CA GLY A 113 11.82 -28.24 0.67
C GLY A 113 12.11 -28.96 -0.65
N ARG A 114 11.88 -28.31 -1.79
CA ARG A 114 12.21 -28.79 -3.15
C ARG A 114 12.43 -27.63 -4.10
N GLU A 115 12.80 -27.92 -5.34
CA GLU A 115 12.85 -26.90 -6.39
C GLU A 115 11.45 -26.37 -6.70
N ILE A 116 11.38 -25.07 -6.98
CA ILE A 116 10.16 -24.39 -7.41
C ILE A 116 9.92 -24.76 -8.88
N THR A 117 8.70 -25.23 -9.17
CA THR A 117 8.28 -25.61 -10.51
C THR A 117 7.38 -24.54 -11.13
N ASP A 118 7.21 -24.56 -12.45
CA ASP A 118 6.27 -23.67 -13.13
C ASP A 118 4.84 -23.81 -12.61
N ARG A 119 4.45 -25.03 -12.19
CA ARG A 119 3.14 -25.28 -11.57
C ARG A 119 2.96 -24.51 -10.27
N ASP A 120 4.01 -24.40 -9.46
CA ASP A 120 3.95 -23.64 -8.20
C ASP A 120 3.78 -22.14 -8.47
N ILE A 121 4.44 -21.64 -9.52
CA ILE A 121 4.32 -20.26 -9.96
C ILE A 121 2.89 -19.97 -10.43
N GLU A 122 2.30 -20.85 -11.24
CA GLU A 122 0.92 -20.71 -11.71
C GLU A 122 -0.10 -20.79 -10.57
N LEU A 123 0.11 -21.66 -9.58
CA LEU A 123 -0.72 -21.71 -8.38
C LEU A 123 -0.68 -20.38 -7.61
N LEU A 124 0.51 -19.80 -7.42
CA LEU A 124 0.66 -18.52 -6.75
C LEU A 124 0.02 -17.37 -7.55
N LYS A 125 0.23 -17.30 -8.87
CA LYS A 125 -0.40 -16.28 -9.72
C LYS A 125 -1.92 -16.34 -9.61
N ASN A 126 -2.51 -17.53 -9.76
CA ASN A 126 -3.95 -17.73 -9.66
C ASN A 126 -4.47 -17.30 -8.28
N LYS A 127 -3.76 -17.65 -7.21
CA LYS A 127 -4.13 -17.23 -5.85
C LYS A 127 -4.03 -15.71 -5.67
N MET A 128 -2.99 -15.06 -6.19
CA MET A 128 -2.85 -13.60 -6.14
C MET A 128 -4.01 -12.92 -6.86
N HIS A 129 -4.39 -13.40 -8.05
CA HIS A 129 -5.56 -12.87 -8.78
C HIS A 129 -6.86 -13.04 -7.98
N GLN A 130 -7.10 -14.21 -7.38
CA GLN A 130 -8.26 -14.42 -6.51
C GLN A 130 -8.29 -13.46 -5.31
N LEU A 131 -7.13 -13.16 -4.71
CA LEU A 131 -7.05 -12.20 -3.60
C LEU A 131 -7.36 -10.77 -4.05
N ILE A 132 -6.91 -10.38 -5.25
CA ILE A 132 -7.19 -9.08 -5.84
C ILE A 132 -8.69 -8.94 -6.17
N GLU A 133 -9.31 -9.98 -6.74
CA GLU A 133 -10.74 -10.00 -7.07
C GLU A 133 -11.65 -9.87 -5.84
N LYS A 134 -11.18 -10.31 -4.66
CA LYS A 134 -11.92 -10.17 -3.41
C LYS A 134 -11.97 -8.73 -2.87
N ASP A 135 -11.16 -7.81 -3.43
CA ASP A 135 -11.08 -6.41 -3.03
C ASP A 135 -10.95 -6.21 -1.51
N ILE A 136 -10.06 -7.00 -0.89
CA ILE A 136 -9.84 -6.97 0.57
C ILE A 136 -9.09 -5.67 0.92
N PRO A 137 -9.60 -4.84 1.84
CA PRO A 137 -8.94 -3.59 2.18
C PRO A 137 -7.64 -3.83 2.97
N PHE A 138 -6.61 -3.04 2.65
CA PHE A 138 -5.42 -2.95 3.48
C PHE A 138 -5.72 -2.17 4.77
N ILE A 139 -5.53 -2.80 5.92
CA ILE A 139 -5.74 -2.18 7.24
C ILE A 139 -4.39 -2.00 7.94
N LYS A 140 -3.97 -0.75 8.11
CA LYS A 140 -2.78 -0.42 8.90
C LYS A 140 -3.14 -0.33 10.38
N LYS A 141 -2.40 -1.06 11.22
CA LYS A 141 -2.50 -0.97 12.67
C LYS A 141 -1.19 -0.43 13.23
N ASN A 142 -1.27 0.60 14.07
CA ASN A 142 -0.14 1.07 14.85
C ASN A 142 -0.18 0.39 16.21
N LEU A 143 0.90 -0.28 16.56
CA LEU A 143 1.05 -1.00 17.83
C LEU A 143 2.34 -0.50 18.52
N PRO A 144 2.35 -0.40 19.86
CA PRO A 144 3.59 -0.31 20.61
C PRO A 144 4.53 -1.47 20.24
N THR A 145 5.84 -1.22 20.26
CA THR A 145 6.84 -2.25 19.92
C THR A 145 6.70 -3.54 20.74
N PRO A 146 6.45 -3.50 22.07
CA PRO A 146 6.25 -4.72 22.85
C PRO A 146 5.08 -5.57 22.34
N ASP A 147 3.92 -4.96 22.09
CA ASP A 147 2.71 -5.63 21.62
C ASP A 147 2.87 -6.22 20.21
N ALA A 148 3.76 -5.64 19.40
CA ALA A 148 4.02 -6.14 18.05
C ALA A 148 4.83 -7.45 18.04
N ILE A 149 5.61 -7.75 19.08
CA ILE A 149 6.42 -8.96 19.17
C ILE A 149 5.53 -10.20 19.29
N ASP A 150 4.41 -10.10 20.00
CA ASP A 150 3.46 -11.21 20.19
C ASP A 150 2.73 -11.62 18.89
N HIS A 151 2.90 -10.86 17.81
CA HIS A 151 2.30 -11.09 16.50
C HIS A 151 3.31 -11.50 15.41
N LEU A 152 4.61 -11.64 15.74
CA LEU A 152 5.67 -12.08 14.83
C LEU A 152 5.88 -13.59 14.89
#